data_AF-A0A5E4VFM2-F1
#
_entry.id   AF-A0A5E4VFM2-F1
#
_cell.length_a   1.000
_cell.length_b   1.000
_cell.length_c   1.000
_cell.angle_alpha   90.00
_cell.angle_beta   90.00
_cell.angle_gamma   90.00
#
_symmetry.space_group_name_H-M   'P 1'
#
loop_
_entity.id
_entity.type
_entity.pdbx_description
1 polymer ?
#
loop_
_entity_poly.entity_id
_entity_poly.type
_entity_poly.pdbx_seq_one_letter_code
_entity_poly.pdbx_strand_id
1 'polypeptide(L)'
;MPWPKAILEEFGLWPVWMSHEAVAQVATATVTAIDEGGDVATRVDAAAPRGEAHADDLPPWDVTPSVTPAMARAAGRAAISGEVPAAPVRRESAPVPAPTSAPRGASRHMEDLPPDDRPMWLDSDGSGDGDAAADAALWSIMRDAGEAGAPSRPALPGVETLDWEALTERVANCRLCGLCETRTQTVFGVGDREADWLLVGEAPGQQEDLQGEPFVGQAGKLLDNMLRAVTLQRGENVYIANVLKCRPPNNRDPEATEVASCEPYLKRQVALLKPRVIVVMGRFAAQSILRTQASIASLRGRVHEYEGVPVIVTYHPAYLLRSLPDKAKAWTDWCLARATYEAVCESTPSQTPTAN
;
A
#
# COMPACT_ATOMS: atom_id res chain seq x y z
N MET A 1 4.01 25.13 -3.72
CA MET A 1 3.29 25.37 -4.99
C MET A 1 1.84 24.97 -4.79
N PRO A 2 0.86 25.87 -4.98
CA PRO A 2 -0.54 25.51 -4.83
C PRO A 2 -0.98 24.62 -6.01
N TRP A 3 -1.75 23.59 -5.70
CA TRP A 3 -2.30 22.67 -6.71
C TRP A 3 -3.38 23.38 -7.53
N PRO A 4 -3.48 23.13 -8.85
CA PRO A 4 -4.56 23.66 -9.66
C PRO A 4 -5.93 23.23 -9.11
N LYS A 5 -6.84 24.18 -8.90
CA LYS A 5 -8.21 23.97 -8.41
C LYS A 5 -8.95 22.81 -9.10
N ALA A 6 -8.76 22.69 -10.42
CA ALA A 6 -9.36 21.64 -11.24
C ALA A 6 -9.01 20.22 -10.75
N ILE A 7 -7.77 20.00 -10.31
CA ILE A 7 -7.33 18.69 -9.80
C ILE A 7 -8.00 18.39 -8.46
N LEU A 8 -8.13 19.38 -7.59
CA LEU A 8 -8.75 19.21 -6.28
C LEU A 8 -10.27 18.95 -6.38
N GLU A 9 -10.95 19.52 -7.37
CA GLU A 9 -12.36 19.25 -7.66
C GLU A 9 -12.57 17.84 -8.23
N GLU A 10 -11.68 17.39 -9.12
CA GLU A 10 -11.75 16.05 -9.72
C GLU A 10 -11.58 14.92 -8.68
N PHE A 11 -10.74 15.13 -7.67
CA PHE A 11 -10.57 14.18 -6.56
C PHE A 11 -11.58 14.35 -5.42
N GLY A 12 -12.54 15.29 -5.53
CA GLY A 12 -13.52 15.58 -4.48
C GLY A 12 -12.91 16.16 -3.19
N LEU A 13 -11.67 16.64 -3.25
CA LEU A 13 -10.91 17.17 -2.12
C LEU A 13 -11.05 18.69 -1.96
N TRP A 14 -11.71 19.35 -2.91
CA TRP A 14 -11.92 20.81 -2.90
C TRP A 14 -12.56 21.36 -1.61
N PRO A 15 -13.64 20.76 -1.04
CA PRO A 15 -14.25 21.28 0.18
C PRO A 15 -13.34 21.13 1.41
N VAL A 16 -12.48 20.10 1.41
CA VAL A 16 -11.54 19.80 2.51
C VAL A 16 -10.37 20.80 2.50
N TRP A 17 -9.88 21.15 1.32
CA TRP A 17 -8.72 22.04 1.19
C TRP A 17 -9.03 23.51 1.44
N MET A 18 -10.23 23.99 1.07
CA MET A 18 -10.65 25.37 1.39
C MET A 18 -10.76 25.61 2.91
N SER A 19 -11.03 24.56 3.71
CA SER A 19 -11.05 24.69 5.16
C SER A 19 -9.67 25.00 5.74
N HIS A 20 -8.59 24.54 5.10
CA HIS A 20 -7.23 24.83 5.52
C HIS A 20 -6.78 26.25 5.14
N GLU A 21 -7.19 26.78 3.98
CA GLU A 21 -6.93 28.19 3.62
C GLU A 21 -7.77 29.16 4.46
N ALA A 22 -9.01 28.81 4.79
CA ALA A 22 -9.85 29.59 5.71
C ALA A 22 -9.27 29.59 7.14
N VAL A 23 -8.73 28.47 7.63
CA VAL A 23 -8.05 28.41 8.94
C VAL A 23 -6.73 29.19 8.92
N ALA A 24 -6.01 29.19 7.81
CA ALA A 24 -4.81 30.02 7.66
C ALA A 24 -5.15 31.52 7.67
N GLN A 25 -6.21 31.97 6.97
CA GLN A 25 -6.63 33.37 6.97
C GLN A 25 -7.22 33.83 8.32
N VAL A 26 -7.91 32.96 9.05
CA VAL A 26 -8.40 33.27 10.42
C VAL A 26 -7.23 33.36 11.41
N ALA A 27 -6.19 32.54 11.25
CA ALA A 27 -4.99 32.61 12.09
C ALA A 27 -4.18 33.91 11.86
N THR A 28 -4.11 34.43 10.63
CA THR A 28 -3.44 35.71 10.36
C THR A 28 -4.29 36.94 10.71
N ALA A 29 -5.62 36.84 10.65
CA ALA A 29 -6.51 37.97 10.95
C ALA A 29 -6.69 38.25 12.46
N THR A 30 -6.40 37.29 13.34
CA THR A 30 -6.65 37.44 14.80
C THR A 30 -5.53 38.19 15.55
N VAL A 31 -4.45 38.62 14.86
CA VAL A 31 -3.32 39.37 15.48
C VAL A 31 -3.29 40.86 15.07
N THR A 32 -4.17 41.31 14.18
CA THR A 32 -4.19 42.72 13.74
C THR A 32 -5.62 43.24 13.58
N ALA A 33 -6.35 43.39 14.69
CA ALA A 33 -7.57 44.21 14.74
C ALA A 33 -7.99 44.50 16.19
N ILE A 34 -7.16 45.27 16.90
CA ILE A 34 -7.64 46.19 17.94
C ILE A 34 -7.00 47.53 17.61
N ASP A 35 -7.54 48.22 16.61
CA ASP A 35 -7.83 49.65 16.76
C ASP A 35 -8.71 50.17 15.61
N GLU A 36 -9.47 51.21 15.96
CA GLU A 36 -10.14 52.19 15.10
C GLU A 36 -11.44 51.80 14.37
N GLY A 37 -12.52 52.45 14.81
CA GLY A 37 -13.86 52.38 14.25
C GLY A 37 -14.13 53.34 13.10
N GLY A 38 -15.35 53.28 12.58
CA GLY A 38 -15.85 54.21 11.57
C GLY A 38 -17.11 53.72 10.89
N ASP A 39 -18.09 54.60 10.78
CA ASP A 39 -19.54 54.38 10.60
C ASP A 39 -20.02 54.28 9.13
N VAL A 40 -21.18 53.60 8.96
CA VAL A 40 -22.37 53.96 8.13
C VAL A 40 -22.47 53.71 6.60
N ALA A 41 -23.58 53.01 6.28
CA ALA A 41 -24.56 53.11 5.16
C ALA A 41 -24.37 52.45 3.78
N THR A 42 -25.11 51.35 3.61
CA THR A 42 -26.18 51.06 2.61
C THR A 42 -26.24 51.80 1.26
N ARG A 43 -26.30 51.05 0.13
CA ARG A 43 -27.53 50.98 -0.72
C ARG A 43 -27.50 49.84 -1.76
N VAL A 44 -28.72 49.45 -2.11
CA VAL A 44 -29.24 48.34 -2.93
C VAL A 44 -29.29 48.74 -4.42
N ASP A 45 -29.20 47.79 -5.35
CA ASP A 45 -30.21 47.60 -6.41
C ASP A 45 -30.02 46.32 -7.24
N ALA A 46 -31.17 45.80 -7.68
CA ALA A 46 -31.42 44.51 -8.31
C ALA A 46 -31.73 44.64 -9.81
N ALA A 47 -31.54 43.55 -10.59
CA ALA A 47 -32.56 42.94 -11.48
C ALA A 47 -31.93 42.03 -12.56
N ALA A 48 -32.56 40.87 -12.78
CA ALA A 48 -32.27 39.84 -13.79
C ALA A 48 -32.82 40.20 -15.20
N PRO A 49 -32.63 39.38 -16.27
CA PRO A 49 -33.48 38.17 -16.45
C PRO A 49 -32.81 36.97 -17.16
N ARG A 50 -33.65 35.93 -17.34
CA ARG A 50 -33.46 34.51 -17.68
C ARG A 50 -33.04 34.21 -19.13
N GLY A 51 -32.50 33.00 -19.34
CA GLY A 51 -32.50 32.25 -20.61
C GLY A 51 -32.31 30.74 -20.35
N GLU A 52 -33.18 29.90 -20.93
CA GLU A 52 -33.29 28.45 -20.73
C GLU A 52 -32.53 27.62 -21.80
N ALA A 53 -32.14 26.40 -21.38
CA ALA A 53 -31.94 25.14 -22.13
C ALA A 53 -30.80 24.99 -23.17
N HIS A 54 -29.98 23.94 -23.03
CA HIS A 54 -30.19 22.65 -23.71
C HIS A 54 -29.21 21.57 -23.21
N ALA A 55 -29.71 20.34 -23.08
CA ALA A 55 -28.94 19.14 -22.76
C ALA A 55 -28.57 18.44 -24.07
N ASP A 56 -27.31 18.56 -24.48
CA ASP A 56 -26.60 17.70 -25.44
C ASP A 56 -25.18 18.27 -25.57
N ASP A 57 -24.30 17.97 -24.60
CA ASP A 57 -22.86 18.26 -24.69
C ASP A 57 -22.07 17.38 -23.70
N LEU A 58 -22.12 16.06 -23.92
CA LEU A 58 -21.20 15.12 -23.28
C LEU A 58 -20.66 14.13 -24.33
N PRO A 59 -19.34 14.16 -24.64
CA PRO A 59 -18.75 13.19 -25.55
C PRO A 59 -18.39 11.86 -24.85
N PRO A 60 -18.51 10.72 -25.55
CA PRO A 60 -18.43 9.37 -24.98
C PRO A 60 -17.01 8.81 -25.05
N TRP A 61 -16.55 8.11 -24.01
CA TRP A 61 -15.43 7.17 -24.14
C TRP A 61 -15.94 5.75 -23.91
N ASP A 62 -16.45 5.15 -24.99
CA ASP A 62 -16.50 3.70 -25.14
C ASP A 62 -15.26 3.28 -25.91
N VAL A 63 -14.43 2.44 -25.30
CA VAL A 63 -13.23 1.88 -25.93
C VAL A 63 -13.57 0.47 -26.41
N THR A 64 -13.82 0.32 -27.71
CA THR A 64 -13.75 -0.98 -28.40
C THR A 64 -12.70 -0.90 -29.51
N PRO A 65 -11.87 -1.93 -29.71
CA PRO A 65 -10.85 -1.90 -30.75
C PRO A 65 -11.43 -2.35 -32.09
N SER A 66 -11.29 -1.52 -33.11
CA SER A 66 -11.55 -1.89 -34.51
C SER A 66 -10.25 -2.24 -35.22
N VAL A 67 -10.17 -3.46 -35.76
CA VAL A 67 -9.16 -3.89 -36.75
C VAL A 67 -9.92 -4.42 -37.97
N THR A 68 -9.56 -3.95 -39.16
CA THR A 68 -9.70 -4.59 -40.50
C THR A 68 -9.14 -3.59 -41.55
N PRO A 69 -8.83 -3.94 -42.83
CA PRO A 69 -9.38 -5.05 -43.63
C PRO A 69 -8.41 -5.79 -44.59
N ALA A 70 -8.87 -6.90 -45.20
CA ALA A 70 -8.88 -7.13 -46.67
C ALA A 70 -9.12 -8.59 -47.11
N MET A 71 -10.14 -8.74 -47.97
CA MET A 71 -10.26 -9.57 -49.20
C MET A 71 -10.13 -11.13 -49.16
N ALA A 72 -11.20 -11.84 -49.56
CA ALA A 72 -11.39 -12.40 -50.91
C ALA A 72 -12.23 -13.71 -51.00
N ARG A 73 -13.16 -13.72 -51.97
CA ARG A 73 -13.61 -14.82 -52.87
C ARG A 73 -14.47 -16.02 -52.38
N ALA A 74 -15.72 -15.97 -52.85
CA ALA A 74 -16.35 -16.83 -53.89
C ALA A 74 -16.93 -18.24 -53.58
N ALA A 75 -18.19 -18.37 -54.06
CA ALA A 75 -18.85 -19.50 -54.74
C ALA A 75 -19.59 -20.59 -53.92
N GLY A 76 -20.86 -20.83 -54.29
CA GLY A 76 -21.51 -22.13 -54.02
C GLY A 76 -23.05 -22.24 -53.93
N ARG A 77 -23.77 -21.90 -55.01
CA ARG A 77 -25.04 -22.48 -55.55
C ARG A 77 -26.24 -22.98 -54.67
N ALA A 78 -27.41 -22.71 -55.28
CA ALA A 78 -28.71 -23.45 -55.33
C ALA A 78 -29.76 -23.21 -54.21
N ALA A 79 -31.08 -23.28 -54.43
CA ALA A 79 -32.00 -23.00 -55.54
C ALA A 79 -33.44 -23.29 -55.00
N ILE A 80 -34.42 -22.43 -55.37
CA ILE A 80 -35.88 -22.67 -55.59
C ILE A 80 -36.78 -23.16 -54.40
N SER A 81 -38.04 -22.76 -54.16
CA SER A 81 -39.12 -22.10 -54.94
C SER A 81 -40.28 -21.59 -54.03
N GLY A 82 -41.03 -20.60 -54.56
CA GLY A 82 -42.51 -20.36 -54.45
C GLY A 82 -43.11 -19.94 -53.09
N GLU A 83 -44.08 -19.03 -52.95
CA GLU A 83 -44.99 -18.36 -53.88
C GLU A 83 -45.62 -17.10 -53.21
N VAL A 84 -46.28 -16.25 -54.00
CA VAL A 84 -46.70 -14.83 -53.80
C VAL A 84 -48.26 -14.75 -53.79
N PRO A 85 -49.03 -13.63 -53.67
CA PRO A 85 -48.92 -12.26 -53.07
C PRO A 85 -50.07 -11.90 -52.07
N ALA A 86 -50.01 -10.70 -51.45
CA ALA A 86 -50.97 -9.58 -51.64
C ALA A 86 -51.11 -8.66 -50.40
N ALA A 87 -50.86 -7.37 -50.61
CA ALA A 87 -51.38 -6.25 -49.80
C ALA A 87 -52.78 -5.84 -50.34
N PRO A 88 -53.56 -4.89 -49.77
CA PRO A 88 -53.27 -3.95 -48.68
C PRO A 88 -54.43 -3.78 -47.65
N VAL A 89 -54.30 -2.80 -46.74
CA VAL A 89 -55.34 -1.89 -46.19
C VAL A 89 -55.15 -1.63 -44.68
N ARG A 90 -55.06 -0.34 -44.34
CA ARG A 90 -54.96 0.25 -43.00
C ARG A 90 -56.18 -0.07 -42.12
N ARG A 91 -55.97 -0.21 -40.81
CA ARG A 91 -56.93 0.23 -39.78
C ARG A 91 -56.28 0.49 -38.41
N GLU A 92 -56.53 1.70 -37.93
CA GLU A 92 -56.70 2.22 -36.57
C GLU A 92 -56.07 1.50 -35.36
N SER A 93 -55.14 2.23 -34.73
CA SER A 93 -54.84 2.44 -33.31
C SER A 93 -55.63 1.64 -32.25
N ALA A 94 -54.90 0.87 -31.45
CA ALA A 94 -55.32 0.38 -30.13
C ALA A 94 -54.46 1.03 -29.02
N PRO A 95 -55.02 1.26 -27.81
CA PRO A 95 -54.41 2.10 -26.78
C PRO A 95 -53.23 1.42 -26.06
N VAL A 96 -52.22 2.25 -25.76
CA VAL A 96 -51.03 1.92 -24.96
C VAL A 96 -51.44 1.70 -23.49
N PRO A 97 -51.19 0.52 -22.88
CA PRO A 97 -51.26 0.38 -21.44
C PRO A 97 -50.02 0.98 -20.78
N ALA A 98 -50.25 1.73 -19.70
CA ALA A 98 -49.24 2.43 -18.91
C ALA A 98 -48.14 1.49 -18.37
N PRO A 99 -46.87 1.94 -18.29
CA PRO A 99 -45.82 1.17 -17.66
C PRO A 99 -46.09 1.04 -16.16
N THR A 100 -46.37 -0.20 -15.74
CA THR A 100 -46.54 -0.55 -14.34
C THR A 100 -45.16 -0.64 -13.69
N SER A 101 -45.04 -0.01 -12.52
CA SER A 101 -43.87 0.06 -11.65
C SER A 101 -43.08 -1.25 -11.55
N ALA A 102 -41.81 -1.22 -11.98
CA ALA A 102 -40.84 -2.25 -11.65
C ALA A 102 -40.51 -2.22 -10.13
N PRO A 103 -40.31 -3.38 -9.49
CA PRO A 103 -40.06 -3.43 -8.06
C PRO A 103 -38.66 -2.91 -7.72
N ARG A 104 -38.60 -2.15 -6.60
CA ARG A 104 -37.39 -1.67 -5.95
C ARG A 104 -36.51 -2.85 -5.51
N GLY A 105 -35.20 -2.60 -5.54
CA GLY A 105 -34.17 -3.60 -5.26
C GLY A 105 -34.27 -4.26 -3.89
N ALA A 106 -33.91 -5.54 -3.88
CA ALA A 106 -33.41 -6.20 -2.69
C ALA A 106 -31.89 -6.07 -2.71
N SER A 107 -31.36 -5.21 -1.84
CA SER A 107 -29.96 -5.28 -1.44
C SER A 107 -29.73 -6.68 -0.87
N ARG A 108 -28.80 -7.45 -1.43
CA ARG A 108 -28.32 -8.64 -0.75
C ARG A 108 -27.52 -8.17 0.46
N HIS A 109 -28.07 -8.37 1.64
CA HIS A 109 -27.32 -8.21 2.88
C HIS A 109 -26.21 -9.26 2.92
N MET A 110 -25.02 -8.87 3.37
CA MET A 110 -23.82 -9.71 3.39
C MET A 110 -23.89 -10.83 4.45
N GLU A 111 -25.01 -10.92 5.18
CA GLU A 111 -25.31 -11.95 6.16
C GLU A 111 -25.88 -13.27 5.59
N ASP A 112 -26.24 -13.35 4.30
CA ASP A 112 -26.88 -14.54 3.71
C ASP A 112 -25.91 -15.56 3.05
N LEU A 113 -24.60 -15.48 3.36
CA LEU A 113 -23.62 -16.49 2.89
C LEU A 113 -23.66 -17.75 3.78
N PRO A 114 -23.65 -18.97 3.21
CA PRO A 114 -23.57 -20.21 3.99
C PRO A 114 -22.29 -20.24 4.85
N PRO A 115 -22.33 -20.86 6.06
CA PRO A 115 -21.28 -20.74 7.06
C PRO A 115 -19.88 -21.19 6.61
N ASP A 116 -19.78 -22.11 5.65
CA ASP A 116 -18.49 -22.59 5.13
C ASP A 116 -17.78 -21.62 4.15
N ASP A 117 -18.48 -20.60 3.65
CA ASP A 117 -17.93 -19.60 2.72
C ASP A 117 -17.60 -18.26 3.42
N ARG A 118 -17.67 -18.21 4.75
CA ARG A 118 -17.26 -17.04 5.55
C ARG A 118 -15.76 -17.13 5.88
N PRO A 119 -14.93 -16.18 5.42
CA PRO A 119 -13.52 -16.20 5.76
C PRO A 119 -13.31 -15.92 7.27
N MET A 120 -12.63 -16.82 7.97
CA MET A 120 -12.38 -16.74 9.43
C MET A 120 -11.57 -15.53 9.93
N TRP A 121 -11.25 -14.56 9.07
CA TRP A 121 -10.62 -13.30 9.45
C TRP A 121 -11.65 -12.17 9.68
N LEU A 122 -12.95 -12.47 9.61
CA LEU A 122 -14.05 -11.53 9.84
C LEU A 122 -14.53 -11.48 11.31
N ASP A 123 -14.11 -12.41 12.17
CA ASP A 123 -14.59 -12.51 13.56
C ASP A 123 -13.70 -11.81 14.60
N SER A 124 -12.68 -11.06 14.18
CA SER A 124 -12.09 -10.06 15.08
C SER A 124 -12.89 -8.78 14.88
N ASP A 125 -13.93 -8.62 15.70
CA ASP A 125 -14.51 -7.31 15.94
C ASP A 125 -13.36 -6.34 16.23
N GLY A 126 -13.37 -5.19 15.53
CA GLY A 126 -12.35 -4.15 15.62
C GLY A 126 -12.34 -3.42 16.95
N SER A 127 -12.47 -4.15 18.05
CA SER A 127 -12.37 -3.75 19.44
C SER A 127 -10.92 -3.93 19.85
N GLY A 128 -10.06 -3.00 19.43
CA GLY A 128 -8.73 -2.86 20.00
C GLY A 128 -8.86 -2.47 21.47
N ASP A 129 -8.90 -3.46 22.35
CA ASP A 129 -8.61 -3.36 23.78
C ASP A 129 -8.09 -4.74 24.21
N GLY A 130 -6.81 -5.01 23.91
CA GLY A 130 -6.08 -6.05 24.64
C GLY A 130 -6.07 -5.65 26.11
N ASP A 131 -6.47 -6.56 27.00
CA ASP A 131 -6.65 -6.32 28.44
C ASP A 131 -5.45 -5.57 29.06
N ALA A 132 -5.58 -4.25 29.20
CA ALA A 132 -4.56 -3.37 29.76
C ALA A 132 -4.15 -3.78 31.19
N ALA A 133 -5.00 -4.53 31.90
CA ALA A 133 -4.73 -5.09 33.23
C ALA A 133 -3.84 -6.35 33.19
N ALA A 134 -3.98 -7.20 32.16
CA ALA A 134 -3.11 -8.34 31.95
C ALA A 134 -1.71 -7.88 31.51
N ASP A 135 -1.66 -6.84 30.67
CA ASP A 135 -0.43 -6.16 30.30
C ASP A 135 0.23 -5.49 31.53
N ALA A 136 -0.49 -4.70 32.33
CA ALA A 136 0.10 -4.05 33.51
C ALA A 136 0.71 -5.03 34.54
N ALA A 137 0.09 -6.21 34.73
CA ALA A 137 0.60 -7.25 35.63
C ALA A 137 1.87 -7.93 35.07
N LEU A 138 1.92 -8.20 33.77
CA LEU A 138 3.11 -8.72 33.10
C LEU A 138 4.26 -7.70 33.12
N TRP A 139 3.94 -6.42 32.97
CA TRP A 139 4.89 -5.30 33.01
C TRP A 139 5.44 -5.01 34.41
N SER A 140 4.76 -5.43 35.48
CA SER A 140 5.29 -5.34 36.85
C SER A 140 6.27 -6.47 37.14
N ILE A 141 6.03 -7.68 36.63
CA ILE A 141 6.92 -8.84 36.80
C ILE A 141 8.20 -8.67 35.95
N MET A 142 8.11 -8.03 34.78
CA MET A 142 9.27 -7.85 33.88
C MET A 142 10.11 -6.60 34.17
N ARG A 143 9.61 -5.65 34.98
CA ARG A 143 10.39 -4.48 35.42
C ARG A 143 11.51 -4.84 36.39
N ASP A 144 11.31 -5.88 37.19
CA ASP A 144 12.32 -6.41 38.12
C ASP A 144 13.38 -7.27 37.41
N ALA A 145 13.20 -7.59 36.12
CA ALA A 145 14.20 -8.23 35.27
C ALA A 145 15.05 -7.22 34.47
N GLY A 146 14.91 -5.92 34.75
CA GLY A 146 15.71 -4.86 34.17
C GLY A 146 17.15 -4.92 34.70
N GLU A 147 18.02 -5.56 33.92
CA GLU A 147 19.50 -5.41 33.81
C GLU A 147 20.22 -6.71 33.38
N ALA A 148 19.49 -7.81 33.12
CA ALA A 148 20.09 -9.00 32.52
C ALA A 148 20.04 -8.93 30.98
N GLY A 149 21.22 -8.88 30.37
CA GLY A 149 21.44 -8.59 28.94
C GLY A 149 20.57 -9.36 27.95
N ALA A 150 20.24 -8.68 26.84
CA ALA A 150 19.60 -9.28 25.68
C ALA A 150 20.32 -10.59 25.31
N PRO A 151 19.58 -11.71 25.08
CA PRO A 151 20.20 -12.99 24.78
C PRO A 151 21.07 -12.85 23.52
N SER A 152 22.37 -13.09 23.67
CA SER A 152 23.30 -13.14 22.54
C SER A 152 22.87 -14.27 21.61
N ARG A 153 22.33 -13.91 20.45
CA ARG A 153 21.91 -14.86 19.42
C ARG A 153 23.15 -15.63 18.91
N PRO A 154 23.04 -16.95 18.68
CA PRO A 154 24.16 -17.72 18.14
C PRO A 154 24.55 -17.16 16.77
N ALA A 155 25.80 -16.70 16.63
CA ALA A 155 26.36 -16.34 15.34
C ALA A 155 26.42 -17.61 14.49
N LEU A 156 25.78 -17.60 13.31
CA LEU A 156 25.88 -18.70 12.37
C LEU A 156 27.28 -18.67 11.74
N PRO A 157 28.14 -19.67 12.01
CA PRO A 157 29.53 -19.61 11.58
C PRO A 157 29.63 -19.55 10.06
N GLY A 158 30.40 -18.58 9.54
CA GLY A 158 30.74 -18.44 8.13
C GLY A 158 29.73 -17.65 7.28
N VAL A 159 28.58 -17.25 7.82
CA VAL A 159 27.59 -16.44 7.06
C VAL A 159 28.16 -15.06 6.72
N GLU A 160 28.96 -14.49 7.63
CA GLU A 160 29.64 -13.22 7.50
C GLU A 160 30.63 -13.15 6.34
N THR A 161 31.14 -14.29 5.86
CA THR A 161 32.10 -14.36 4.76
C THR A 161 31.47 -14.69 3.40
N LEU A 162 30.20 -15.09 3.35
CA LEU A 162 29.55 -15.53 2.11
C LEU A 162 29.39 -14.37 1.12
N ASP A 163 29.73 -14.58 -0.14
CA ASP A 163 29.30 -13.68 -1.22
C ASP A 163 27.80 -13.84 -1.50
N TRP A 164 27.29 -13.09 -2.48
CA TRP A 164 25.86 -13.03 -2.74
C TRP A 164 25.29 -14.37 -3.21
N GLU A 165 25.99 -15.04 -4.11
CA GLU A 165 25.64 -16.35 -4.66
C GLU A 165 25.64 -17.42 -3.56
N ALA A 166 26.71 -17.52 -2.78
CA ALA A 166 26.81 -18.48 -1.70
C ALA A 166 25.78 -18.22 -0.58
N LEU A 167 25.47 -16.95 -0.31
CA LEU A 167 24.41 -16.57 0.64
C LEU A 167 23.02 -17.02 0.13
N THR A 168 22.76 -16.83 -1.16
CA THR A 168 21.51 -17.25 -1.80
C THR A 168 21.34 -18.77 -1.72
N GLU A 169 22.38 -19.52 -2.09
CA GLU A 169 22.38 -20.99 -2.01
C GLU A 169 22.23 -21.49 -0.57
N ARG A 170 22.91 -20.84 0.38
CA ARG A 170 22.81 -21.18 1.81
C ARG A 170 21.39 -20.99 2.33
N VAL A 171 20.72 -19.90 1.95
CA VAL A 171 19.32 -19.67 2.36
C VAL A 171 18.39 -20.70 1.73
N ALA A 172 18.52 -20.98 0.43
CA ALA A 172 17.69 -21.98 -0.26
C ALA A 172 17.70 -23.35 0.43
N ASN A 173 18.86 -23.75 0.94
CA ASN A 173 19.07 -25.03 1.63
C ASN A 173 18.96 -24.96 3.16
N CYS A 174 18.58 -23.81 3.73
CA CYS A 174 18.59 -23.59 5.18
C CYS A 174 17.61 -24.52 5.92
N ARG A 175 18.06 -25.12 7.03
CA ARG A 175 17.26 -25.97 7.93
C ARG A 175 17.48 -25.62 9.42
N LEU A 176 17.77 -24.36 9.71
CA LEU A 176 18.18 -23.91 11.06
C LEU A 176 17.02 -23.65 12.03
N CYS A 177 15.77 -23.72 11.56
CA CYS A 177 14.56 -23.61 12.38
C CYS A 177 13.41 -24.43 11.77
N GLY A 178 12.37 -24.71 12.55
CA GLY A 178 11.23 -25.55 12.15
C GLY A 178 10.45 -25.03 10.92
N LEU A 179 10.57 -23.74 10.58
CA LEU A 179 9.94 -23.18 9.37
C LEU A 179 10.38 -23.84 8.07
N CYS A 180 11.52 -24.55 8.07
CA CYS A 180 11.95 -25.32 6.90
C CYS A 180 11.07 -26.52 6.57
N GLU A 181 10.28 -27.00 7.53
CA GLU A 181 9.44 -28.19 7.37
C GLU A 181 8.14 -27.87 6.63
N THR A 182 7.66 -26.62 6.73
CA THR A 182 6.34 -26.21 6.22
C THR A 182 6.39 -25.31 5.00
N ARG A 183 7.54 -24.71 4.68
CA ARG A 183 7.70 -23.83 3.51
C ARG A 183 7.59 -24.62 2.21
N THR A 184 7.10 -23.97 1.16
CA THR A 184 7.23 -24.46 -0.21
C THR A 184 8.60 -24.07 -0.77
N GLN A 185 8.98 -22.80 -0.60
CA GLN A 185 10.30 -22.29 -0.98
C GLN A 185 10.71 -21.14 -0.07
N THR A 186 12.01 -20.88 -0.02
CA THR A 186 12.52 -19.72 0.71
C THR A 186 12.34 -18.46 -0.10
N VAL A 187 12.03 -17.35 0.58
CA VAL A 187 11.94 -16.02 -0.01
C VAL A 187 13.16 -15.22 0.42
N PHE A 188 14.19 -15.22 -0.42
CA PHE A 188 15.48 -14.59 -0.10
C PHE A 188 15.39 -13.05 -0.07
N GLY A 189 14.80 -12.50 -1.12
CA GLY A 189 14.73 -11.07 -1.42
C GLY A 189 14.87 -10.85 -2.93
N VAL A 190 14.33 -9.74 -3.43
CA VAL A 190 14.39 -9.37 -4.86
C VAL A 190 14.67 -7.89 -5.01
N GLY A 191 15.33 -7.52 -6.11
CA GLY A 191 15.59 -6.15 -6.48
C GLY A 191 17.02 -5.93 -6.96
N ASP A 192 17.41 -4.66 -7.00
CA ASP A 192 18.73 -4.22 -7.41
C ASP A 192 19.78 -4.58 -6.34
N ARG A 193 20.91 -5.18 -6.77
CA ARG A 193 22.01 -5.58 -5.86
C ARG A 193 22.92 -4.41 -5.50
N GLU A 194 22.77 -3.27 -6.16
CA GLU A 194 23.43 -2.01 -5.84
C GLU A 194 22.44 -0.99 -5.27
N ALA A 195 21.27 -1.45 -4.80
CA ALA A 195 20.21 -0.60 -4.28
C ALA A 195 20.66 0.23 -3.07
N ASP A 196 20.45 1.54 -3.16
CA ASP A 196 20.56 2.45 -2.04
C ASP A 196 19.38 2.30 -1.05
N TRP A 197 18.24 1.76 -1.50
CA TRP A 197 17.04 1.56 -0.69
C TRP A 197 16.80 0.09 -0.38
N LEU A 198 16.83 -0.26 0.91
CA LEU A 198 16.43 -1.58 1.38
C LEU A 198 15.09 -1.52 2.10
N LEU A 199 14.10 -2.27 1.61
CA LEU A 199 12.82 -2.45 2.27
C LEU A 199 12.80 -3.78 3.01
N VAL A 200 12.40 -3.76 4.29
CA VAL A 200 12.36 -4.96 5.11
C VAL A 200 10.98 -5.18 5.71
N GLY A 201 10.34 -6.28 5.32
CA GLY A 201 9.14 -6.81 5.96
C GLY A 201 9.46 -7.87 7.03
N GLU A 202 8.39 -8.47 7.55
CA GLU A 202 8.48 -9.44 8.66
C GLU A 202 8.80 -10.85 8.18
N ALA A 203 7.87 -11.45 7.42
CA ALA A 203 7.96 -12.81 6.95
C ALA A 203 7.17 -12.99 5.64
N PRO A 204 7.45 -14.06 4.86
CA PRO A 204 6.68 -14.37 3.66
C PRO A 204 5.24 -14.78 4.00
N GLY A 205 4.28 -14.31 3.19
CA GLY A 205 2.91 -14.82 3.19
C GLY A 205 2.76 -16.04 2.29
N GLN A 206 1.52 -16.49 2.09
CA GLN A 206 1.22 -17.68 1.27
C GLN A 206 1.65 -17.50 -0.18
N GLN A 207 1.37 -16.35 -0.79
CA GLN A 207 1.69 -16.13 -2.19
C GLN A 207 3.21 -16.00 -2.39
N GLU A 208 3.88 -15.34 -1.44
CA GLU A 208 5.33 -15.21 -1.41
C GLU A 208 6.00 -16.59 -1.26
N ASP A 209 5.50 -17.45 -0.36
CA ASP A 209 5.98 -18.83 -0.21
C ASP A 209 5.76 -19.67 -1.46
N LEU A 210 4.70 -19.44 -2.22
CA LEU A 210 4.45 -20.17 -3.47
C LEU A 210 5.30 -19.67 -4.64
N GLN A 211 5.71 -18.39 -4.64
CA GLN A 211 6.45 -17.77 -5.75
C GLN A 211 7.95 -17.58 -5.49
N GLY A 212 8.40 -17.58 -4.24
CA GLY A 212 9.80 -17.33 -3.88
C GLY A 212 10.17 -15.85 -3.80
N GLU A 213 9.20 -14.97 -4.01
CA GLU A 213 9.42 -13.53 -4.10
C GLU A 213 8.65 -12.78 -3.00
N PRO A 214 9.25 -11.75 -2.39
CA PRO A 214 8.62 -11.00 -1.32
C PRO A 214 7.62 -9.98 -1.87
N PHE A 215 6.54 -9.77 -1.11
CA PHE A 215 5.52 -8.76 -1.41
C PHE A 215 4.94 -8.90 -2.83
N VAL A 216 4.36 -10.06 -3.14
CA VAL A 216 3.69 -10.36 -4.41
C VAL A 216 2.16 -10.35 -4.29
N GLY A 217 1.62 -10.42 -3.07
CA GLY A 217 0.19 -10.31 -2.81
C GLY A 217 -0.38 -8.88 -2.92
N GLN A 218 -1.59 -8.68 -2.37
CA GLN A 218 -2.25 -7.35 -2.34
C GLN A 218 -1.44 -6.31 -1.57
N ALA A 219 -0.78 -6.73 -0.49
CA ALA A 219 0.15 -5.89 0.26
C ALA A 219 1.32 -5.43 -0.62
N GLY A 220 1.80 -6.30 -1.51
CA GLY A 220 2.83 -5.98 -2.50
C GLY A 220 2.40 -4.95 -3.53
N LYS A 221 1.19 -5.09 -4.07
CA LYS A 221 0.63 -4.09 -4.99
C LYS A 221 0.52 -2.71 -4.34
N LEU A 222 0.13 -2.65 -3.06
CA LEU A 222 0.12 -1.38 -2.33
C LEU A 222 1.54 -0.84 -2.12
N LEU A 223 2.50 -1.69 -1.78
CA LEU A 223 3.91 -1.30 -1.66
C LEU A 223 4.43 -0.71 -2.98
N ASP A 224 4.14 -1.34 -4.12
CA ASP A 224 4.53 -0.82 -5.43
C ASP A 224 3.93 0.56 -5.71
N ASN A 225 2.67 0.80 -5.29
CA ASN A 225 2.04 2.13 -5.39
C ASN A 225 2.73 3.16 -4.51
N MET A 226 3.13 2.77 -3.29
CA MET A 226 3.83 3.63 -2.33
C MET A 226 5.22 4.02 -2.84
N LEU A 227 5.96 3.07 -3.41
CA LEU A 227 7.24 3.31 -4.07
C LEU A 227 7.10 4.33 -5.20
N ARG A 228 6.12 4.15 -6.10
CA ARG A 228 5.89 5.09 -7.20
C ARG A 228 5.56 6.51 -6.70
N ALA A 229 4.84 6.63 -5.59
CA ALA A 229 4.52 7.93 -5.01
C ALA A 229 5.77 8.69 -4.52
N VAL A 230 6.84 7.99 -4.15
CA VAL A 230 8.15 8.58 -3.83
C VAL A 230 9.17 8.45 -4.97
N THR A 231 8.70 8.29 -6.22
CA THR A 231 9.55 8.20 -7.42
C THR A 231 10.56 7.05 -7.39
N LEU A 232 10.22 5.95 -6.71
CA LEU A 232 10.98 4.70 -6.69
C LEU A 232 10.23 3.60 -7.44
N GLN A 233 10.96 2.58 -7.87
CA GLN A 233 10.38 1.42 -8.54
C GLN A 233 11.07 0.13 -8.08
N ARG A 234 10.29 -0.94 -7.95
CA ARG A 234 10.84 -2.26 -7.65
C ARG A 234 11.83 -2.68 -8.74
N GLY A 235 13.01 -3.14 -8.33
CA GLY A 235 14.06 -3.58 -9.26
C GLY A 235 14.97 -2.45 -9.75
N GLU A 236 14.66 -1.18 -9.44
CA GLU A 236 15.48 -0.02 -9.79
C GLU A 236 15.84 0.75 -8.53
N ASN A 237 17.11 0.66 -8.10
CA ASN A 237 17.61 1.26 -6.86
C ASN A 237 16.88 0.83 -5.56
N VAL A 238 16.12 -0.28 -5.62
CA VAL A 238 15.35 -0.81 -4.49
C VAL A 238 15.58 -2.31 -4.38
N TYR A 239 15.91 -2.77 -3.17
CA TYR A 239 15.93 -4.16 -2.78
C TYR A 239 14.89 -4.43 -1.69
N ILE A 240 14.15 -5.53 -1.82
CA ILE A 240 13.06 -5.89 -0.91
C ILE A 240 13.36 -7.26 -0.30
N ALA A 241 13.31 -7.33 1.02
CA ALA A 241 13.55 -8.54 1.79
C ALA A 241 12.61 -8.63 2.99
N ASN A 242 12.66 -9.76 3.70
CA ASN A 242 12.03 -9.96 4.99
C ASN A 242 13.08 -10.36 6.04
N VAL A 243 12.76 -10.15 7.31
CA VAL A 243 13.56 -10.68 8.43
C VAL A 243 13.61 -12.20 8.36
N LEU A 244 12.44 -12.86 8.26
CA LEU A 244 12.37 -14.29 8.00
C LEU A 244 12.39 -14.61 6.51
N LYS A 245 13.06 -15.70 6.14
CA LYS A 245 13.12 -16.20 4.76
C LYS A 245 12.14 -17.34 4.46
N CYS A 246 11.36 -17.75 5.46
CA CYS A 246 10.41 -18.86 5.37
C CYS A 246 9.08 -18.41 5.97
N ARG A 247 7.97 -18.86 5.38
CA ARG A 247 6.61 -18.56 5.87
C ARG A 247 6.31 -19.30 7.18
N PRO A 248 5.88 -18.60 8.25
CA PRO A 248 5.32 -19.23 9.44
C PRO A 248 4.00 -19.97 9.13
N PRO A 249 3.74 -21.13 9.76
CA PRO A 249 2.51 -21.88 9.54
C PRO A 249 1.29 -21.00 9.87
N ASN A 250 0.27 -21.05 9.01
CA ASN A 250 -0.94 -20.24 9.12
C ASN A 250 -0.70 -18.71 9.19
N ASN A 251 0.45 -18.22 8.73
CA ASN A 251 0.87 -16.81 8.87
C ASN A 251 0.84 -16.33 10.32
N ARG A 252 1.13 -17.22 11.29
CA ARG A 252 1.31 -16.82 12.68
C ARG A 252 2.48 -15.85 12.83
N ASP A 253 2.51 -15.18 13.97
CA ASP A 253 3.63 -14.33 14.34
C ASP A 253 4.94 -15.15 14.47
N PRO A 254 6.09 -14.59 14.06
CA PRO A 254 7.42 -15.18 14.23
C PRO A 254 7.79 -15.43 15.69
N GLU A 255 8.41 -16.58 15.96
CA GLU A 255 9.03 -16.86 17.26
C GLU A 255 10.41 -16.21 17.36
N ALA A 256 10.83 -15.85 18.58
CA ALA A 256 12.13 -15.22 18.82
C ALA A 256 13.31 -16.09 18.38
N THR A 257 13.17 -17.41 18.47
CA THR A 257 14.15 -18.42 18.02
C THR A 257 14.25 -18.45 16.49
N GLU A 258 13.13 -18.37 15.78
CA GLU A 258 13.09 -18.33 14.31
C GLU A 258 13.77 -17.06 13.78
N VAL A 259 13.46 -15.93 14.41
CA VAL A 259 14.10 -14.64 14.11
C VAL A 259 15.60 -14.72 14.36
N ALA A 260 16.02 -15.28 15.50
CA ALA A 260 17.43 -15.43 15.83
C ALA A 260 18.20 -16.29 14.81
N SER A 261 17.57 -17.34 14.28
CA SER A 261 18.17 -18.20 13.24
C SER A 261 18.20 -17.55 11.85
N CYS A 262 17.33 -16.59 11.55
CA CYS A 262 17.21 -15.99 10.21
C CYS A 262 17.88 -14.61 10.07
N GLU A 263 17.91 -13.80 11.14
CA GLU A 263 18.49 -12.45 11.15
C GLU A 263 19.93 -12.39 10.59
N PRO A 264 20.84 -13.36 10.86
CA PRO A 264 22.20 -13.30 10.29
C PRO A 264 22.23 -13.22 8.76
N TYR A 265 21.24 -13.81 8.07
CA TYR A 265 21.14 -13.68 6.61
C TYR A 265 20.77 -12.27 6.18
N LEU A 266 19.82 -11.62 6.87
CA LEU A 266 19.46 -10.23 6.60
C LEU A 266 20.64 -9.30 6.91
N LYS A 267 21.32 -9.50 8.03
CA LYS A 267 22.54 -8.75 8.37
C LYS A 267 23.60 -8.87 7.27
N ARG A 268 23.81 -10.08 6.73
CA ARG A 268 24.74 -10.26 5.61
C ARG A 268 24.25 -9.57 4.33
N GLN A 269 22.95 -9.62 4.03
CA GLN A 269 22.37 -8.86 2.90
C GLN A 269 22.63 -7.36 3.05
N VAL A 270 22.45 -6.77 4.23
CA VAL A 270 22.77 -5.36 4.48
C VAL A 270 24.25 -5.07 4.25
N ALA A 271 25.15 -5.94 4.74
CA ALA A 271 26.59 -5.76 4.58
C ALA A 271 27.05 -5.86 3.11
N LEU A 272 26.37 -6.68 2.29
CA LEU A 272 26.65 -6.82 0.86
C LEU A 272 26.06 -5.68 0.04
N LEU A 273 24.80 -5.31 0.30
CA LEU A 273 24.09 -4.23 -0.41
C LEU A 273 24.66 -2.84 -0.08
N LYS A 274 25.02 -2.61 1.18
CA LYS A 274 25.40 -1.28 1.73
C LYS A 274 24.37 -0.19 1.36
N PRO A 275 23.08 -0.37 1.70
CA PRO A 275 22.06 0.60 1.38
C PRO A 275 22.33 1.93 2.11
N ARG A 276 21.86 3.04 1.54
CA ARG A 276 21.89 4.35 2.18
C ARG A 276 20.74 4.57 3.15
N VAL A 277 19.62 3.89 2.94
CA VAL A 277 18.46 3.93 3.83
C VAL A 277 17.75 2.59 3.90
N ILE A 278 17.26 2.23 5.08
CA ILE A 278 16.42 1.06 5.30
C ILE A 278 15.02 1.51 5.70
N VAL A 279 13.99 1.00 5.05
CA VAL A 279 12.59 1.18 5.47
C VAL A 279 12.06 -0.13 6.01
N VAL A 280 11.75 -0.14 7.31
CA VAL A 280 11.24 -1.32 8.00
C VAL A 280 9.73 -1.21 8.15
N MET A 281 9.01 -2.23 7.68
CA MET A 281 7.56 -2.22 7.58
C MET A 281 6.95 -3.19 8.59
N GLY A 282 6.19 -2.66 9.53
CA GLY A 282 5.46 -3.44 10.53
C GLY A 282 6.18 -3.59 11.87
N ARG A 283 5.40 -3.95 12.90
CA ARG A 283 5.85 -4.00 14.29
C ARG A 283 6.96 -5.02 14.48
N PHE A 284 6.76 -6.26 14.05
CA PHE A 284 7.73 -7.34 14.29
C PHE A 284 9.06 -7.11 13.58
N ALA A 285 9.02 -6.67 12.31
CA ALA A 285 10.24 -6.32 11.59
C ALA A 285 11.03 -5.23 12.32
N ALA A 286 10.34 -4.17 12.78
CA ALA A 286 10.96 -3.07 13.51
C ALA A 286 11.54 -3.52 14.87
N GLN A 287 10.76 -4.28 15.65
CA GLN A 287 11.19 -4.80 16.96
C GLN A 287 12.38 -5.75 16.83
N SER A 288 12.40 -6.59 15.78
CA SER A 288 13.51 -7.50 15.50
C SER A 288 14.80 -6.75 15.18
N ILE A 289 14.74 -5.81 14.22
CA ILE A 289 15.90 -5.09 13.71
C ILE A 289 16.46 -4.12 14.77
N LEU A 290 15.58 -3.37 15.44
CA LEU A 290 15.95 -2.39 16.45
C LEU A 290 16.15 -2.97 17.85
N ARG A 291 15.95 -4.29 18.02
CA ARG A 291 16.09 -5.03 19.29
C ARG A 291 15.34 -4.37 20.44
N THR A 292 14.08 -4.06 20.20
CA THR A 292 13.22 -3.32 21.13
C THR A 292 11.84 -3.95 21.23
N GLN A 293 11.14 -3.69 22.33
CA GLN A 293 9.72 -4.04 22.51
C GLN A 293 8.79 -2.84 22.36
N ALA A 294 9.33 -1.69 21.92
CA ALA A 294 8.56 -0.47 21.73
C ALA A 294 7.43 -0.66 20.70
N SER A 295 6.33 0.08 20.88
CA SER A 295 5.17 0.03 19.98
C SER A 295 5.51 0.68 18.64
N ILE A 296 4.84 0.24 17.57
CA ILE A 296 5.03 0.81 16.23
C ILE A 296 4.80 2.33 16.22
N ALA A 297 3.79 2.81 16.96
CA ALA A 297 3.47 4.23 17.04
C ALA A 297 4.64 5.05 17.61
N SER A 298 5.35 4.51 18.61
CA SER A 298 6.51 5.18 19.21
C SER A 298 7.77 5.13 18.35
N LEU A 299 7.88 4.14 17.45
CA LEU A 299 9.06 3.97 16.59
C LEU A 299 8.98 4.82 15.32
N ARG A 300 7.79 5.17 14.85
CA ARG A 300 7.59 5.98 13.65
C ARG A 300 7.95 7.45 13.86
N GLY A 301 8.12 8.20 12.76
CA GLY A 301 8.36 9.65 12.78
C GLY A 301 9.76 10.09 13.25
N ARG A 302 10.71 9.17 13.34
CA ARG A 302 12.11 9.44 13.71
C ARG A 302 13.05 8.50 12.95
N VAL A 303 14.33 8.88 12.88
CA VAL A 303 15.40 8.10 12.25
C VAL A 303 16.06 7.22 13.32
N HIS A 304 16.18 5.93 13.04
CA HIS A 304 16.94 4.96 13.84
C HIS A 304 18.17 4.51 13.07
N GLU A 305 18.91 3.55 13.60
CA GLU A 305 20.10 3.01 12.96
C GLU A 305 20.13 1.48 13.06
N TYR A 306 20.60 0.83 12.00
CA TYR A 306 20.89 -0.61 11.98
C TYR A 306 22.13 -0.87 11.12
N GLU A 307 23.14 -1.52 11.71
CA GLU A 307 24.41 -1.82 11.05
C GLU A 307 25.06 -0.59 10.37
N GLY A 308 24.94 0.59 10.99
CA GLY A 308 25.48 1.85 10.47
C GLY A 308 24.62 2.54 9.40
N VAL A 309 23.45 1.99 9.06
CA VAL A 309 22.53 2.55 8.06
C VAL A 309 21.32 3.18 8.74
N PRO A 310 20.86 4.38 8.34
CA PRO A 310 19.66 4.98 8.88
C PRO A 310 18.41 4.16 8.54
N VAL A 311 17.54 3.99 9.53
CA VAL A 311 16.33 3.17 9.48
C VAL A 311 15.10 4.04 9.73
N ILE A 312 14.14 3.98 8.81
CA ILE A 312 12.80 4.54 8.99
C ILE A 312 11.81 3.41 9.21
N VAL A 313 11.00 3.54 10.25
CA VAL A 313 9.94 2.59 10.56
C VAL A 313 8.61 3.10 10.00
N THR A 314 7.82 2.22 9.40
CA THR A 314 6.46 2.54 8.92
C THR A 314 5.50 1.36 9.12
N TYR A 315 4.21 1.58 8.85
CA TYR A 315 3.21 0.53 8.90
C TYR A 315 3.39 -0.50 7.79
N HIS A 316 3.05 -1.75 8.10
CA HIS A 316 3.06 -2.81 7.08
C HIS A 316 1.95 -2.56 6.03
N PRO A 317 2.19 -2.75 4.72
CA PRO A 317 1.15 -2.55 3.70
C PRO A 317 -0.12 -3.37 3.94
N ALA A 318 0.00 -4.60 4.46
CA ALA A 318 -1.17 -5.42 4.82
C ALA A 318 -2.04 -4.78 5.92
N TYR A 319 -1.44 -4.05 6.87
CA TYR A 319 -2.17 -3.30 7.89
C TYR A 319 -2.91 -2.10 7.25
N LEU A 320 -2.23 -1.37 6.36
CA LEU A 320 -2.80 -0.20 5.68
C LEU A 320 -3.98 -0.53 4.75
N LEU A 321 -4.09 -1.77 4.29
CA LEU A 321 -5.27 -2.25 3.54
C LEU A 321 -6.52 -2.40 4.43
N ARG A 322 -6.33 -2.61 5.74
CA ARG A 322 -7.43 -2.69 6.73
C ARG A 322 -7.70 -1.34 7.39
N SER A 323 -6.65 -0.55 7.62
CA SER A 323 -6.70 0.75 8.28
C SER A 323 -6.39 1.88 7.30
N LEU A 324 -7.33 2.17 6.40
CA LEU A 324 -7.15 3.18 5.34
C LEU A 324 -6.72 4.57 5.84
N PRO A 325 -7.25 5.11 6.97
CA PRO A 325 -6.85 6.43 7.48
C PRO A 325 -5.36 6.53 7.83
N ASP A 326 -4.72 5.42 8.19
CA ASP A 326 -3.30 5.40 8.56
C ASP A 326 -2.35 5.49 7.36
N LYS A 327 -2.87 5.45 6.12
CA LYS A 327 -2.07 5.68 4.91
C LYS A 327 -1.40 7.06 4.91
N ALA A 328 -2.06 8.09 5.44
CA ALA A 328 -1.48 9.43 5.58
C ALA A 328 -0.28 9.44 6.54
N LYS A 329 -0.36 8.65 7.62
CA LYS A 329 0.75 8.48 8.56
C LYS A 329 1.92 7.77 7.88
N ALA A 330 1.65 6.67 7.18
CA ALA A 330 2.69 5.98 6.41
C ALA A 330 3.35 6.90 5.39
N TRP A 331 2.58 7.71 4.65
CA TRP A 331 3.11 8.69 3.71
C TRP A 331 4.11 9.66 4.35
N THR A 332 3.83 10.11 5.58
CA THR A 332 4.75 10.98 6.33
C THR A 332 6.10 10.28 6.59
N ASP A 333 6.09 8.98 6.90
CA ASP A 333 7.32 8.21 7.07
C ASP A 333 8.10 8.07 5.76
N TRP A 334 7.41 7.89 4.63
CA TRP A 334 8.05 7.82 3.32
C TRP A 334 8.69 9.15 2.90
N CYS A 335 8.06 10.28 3.23
CA CYS A 335 8.69 11.59 3.08
C CYS A 335 9.94 11.72 3.96
N LEU A 336 9.88 11.26 5.21
CA LEU A 336 11.05 11.25 6.10
C LEU A 336 12.18 10.35 5.55
N ALA A 337 11.84 9.18 5.02
CA ALA A 337 12.81 8.29 4.38
C ALA A 337 13.49 8.95 3.19
N ARG A 338 12.73 9.67 2.34
CA ARG A 338 13.30 10.39 1.20
C ARG A 338 14.22 11.52 1.63
N ALA A 339 13.79 12.34 2.59
CA ALA A 339 14.63 13.40 3.13
C ALA A 339 15.91 12.86 3.78
N THR A 340 15.83 11.71 4.47
CA THR A 340 16.99 11.04 5.06
C THR A 340 17.96 10.54 3.99
N TYR A 341 17.43 9.89 2.94
CA TYR A 341 18.22 9.45 1.80
C TYR A 341 18.94 10.62 1.11
N GLU A 342 18.22 11.73 0.84
CA GLU A 342 18.78 12.93 0.24
C GLU A 342 19.96 13.48 1.09
N ALA A 343 19.79 13.58 2.41
CA ALA A 343 20.85 14.03 3.33
C ALA A 343 22.08 13.10 3.38
N VAL A 344 21.87 11.77 3.30
CA VAL A 344 22.98 10.80 3.20
C VAL A 344 23.72 10.97 1.87
N CYS A 345 23.00 11.22 0.78
CA CYS A 345 23.60 11.47 -0.52
C CYS A 345 24.43 12.74 -0.59
N GLU A 346 24.00 13.82 0.07
CA GLU A 346 24.77 15.06 0.16
C GLU A 346 26.07 14.89 0.98
N SER A 347 26.03 14.10 2.05
CA SER A 347 27.20 13.87 2.91
C SER A 347 28.18 12.83 2.37
N THR A 348 27.71 11.89 1.54
CA THR A 348 28.54 10.86 0.90
C THR A 348 28.21 10.78 -0.59
N PRO A 349 28.85 11.62 -1.43
CA PRO A 349 28.68 11.54 -2.87
C PRO A 349 29.04 10.14 -3.36
N SER A 350 28.18 9.53 -4.17
CA SER A 350 28.50 8.27 -4.82
C SER A 350 29.79 8.45 -5.63
N GLN A 351 30.79 7.58 -5.42
CA GLN A 351 31.96 7.53 -6.29
C GLN A 351 31.50 6.93 -7.63
N THR A 352 31.01 7.78 -8.53
CA THR A 352 30.77 7.37 -9.92
C THR A 352 32.11 6.93 -10.51
N PRO A 353 32.23 5.73 -11.11
CA PRO A 353 33.43 5.34 -11.81
C PRO A 353 33.65 6.35 -12.93
N THR A 354 34.73 7.11 -12.85
CA THR A 354 35.17 7.94 -13.97
C THR A 354 35.59 6.98 -15.07
N ALA A 355 34.79 6.89 -16.13
CA ALA A 355 35.17 6.16 -17.34
C ALA A 355 36.46 6.81 -17.88
N ASN A 356 37.57 6.06 -17.81
CA ASN A 356 38.86 6.40 -18.43
C ASN A 356 38.98 5.72 -19.78
#